data_AF-A0A813ZSL8-F1
#
_entry.id   AF-A0A813ZSL8-F1
#
_cell.length_a   1.000
_cell.length_b   1.000
_cell.length_c   1.000
_cell.angle_alpha   90.00
_cell.angle_beta   90.00
_cell.angle_gamma   90.00
#
_symmetry.space_group_name_H-M   'P 1'
#
loop_
_entity.id
_entity.type
_entity.pdbx_description
1 polymer ?
#
loop_
_entity_poly.entity_id
_entity_poly.type
_entity_poly.pdbx_seq_one_letter_code
_entity_poly.pdbx_strand_id
1 'polypeptide(L)'
;MSQSIDLSPYMTAIDSGNVSFHLSAWLGGWTNQDDSAEVSVDFLNYAYQSVGHRTTLGPVLAADRGFTTSFIFRQTSGMIPINTRYMIVTITLTSYAGGDNDGYIDNISVELGRT
;
A
#
# COMPACT_ATOMS: atom_id res chain seq x y z
N MET A 1 5.11 -9.42 -3.52
CA MET A 1 6.13 -9.33 -2.44
C MET A 1 5.45 -8.74 -1.21
N SER A 2 5.83 -9.12 0.01
CA SER A 2 5.29 -8.48 1.21
C SER A 2 6.35 -8.24 2.28
N GLN A 3 6.10 -7.24 3.13
CA GLN A 3 6.86 -6.93 4.33
C GLN A 3 5.90 -6.87 5.52
N SER A 4 6.25 -7.57 6.60
CA SER A 4 5.55 -7.46 7.87
C SER A 4 6.24 -6.44 8.77
N ILE A 5 5.46 -5.52 9.33
CA ILE A 5 5.92 -4.50 10.29
C ILE A 5 5.27 -4.81 11.64
N ASP A 6 6.08 -5.06 12.66
CA ASP A 6 5.62 -5.25 14.03
C ASP A 6 5.34 -3.90 14.70
N LEU A 7 4.08 -3.69 15.07
CA LEU A 7 3.57 -2.50 15.76
C LEU A 7 3.31 -2.74 17.25
N SER A 8 3.64 -3.92 17.78
CA SER A 8 3.55 -4.22 19.22
C SER A 8 4.20 -3.15 20.11
N PRO A 9 5.34 -2.53 19.76
CA PRO A 9 5.92 -1.43 20.55
C PRO A 9 5.01 -0.20 20.70
N TYR A 10 4.01 -0.02 19.84
CA TYR A 10 3.08 1.11 19.84
C TYR A 10 1.66 0.73 20.30
N MET A 11 1.46 -0.50 20.79
CA MET A 11 0.12 -1.06 21.07
C MET A 11 -0.75 -0.18 21.96
N THR A 12 -0.19 0.44 23.01
CA THR A 12 -0.96 1.30 23.92
C THR A 12 -1.55 2.51 23.20
N ALA A 13 -0.79 3.11 22.27
CA ALA A 13 -1.27 4.25 21.49
C ALA A 13 -2.32 3.80 20.46
N ILE A 14 -2.09 2.68 19.78
CA ILE A 14 -3.02 2.10 18.80
C ILE A 14 -4.35 1.73 19.48
N ASP A 15 -4.29 1.07 20.64
CA ASP A 15 -5.48 0.63 21.39
C ASP A 15 -6.28 1.82 21.96
N SER A 16 -5.66 2.99 22.12
CA SER A 16 -6.35 4.24 22.46
C SER A 16 -7.09 4.89 21.28
N GLY A 17 -6.89 4.39 20.06
CA GLY A 17 -7.53 4.91 18.85
C GLY A 17 -6.91 6.19 18.28
N ASN A 18 -5.72 6.59 18.73
CA ASN A 18 -5.10 7.89 18.43
C ASN A 18 -3.84 7.78 17.53
N VAL A 19 -3.74 6.73 16.72
CA VAL A 19 -2.61 6.54 15.79
C VAL A 19 -3.14 6.53 14.36
N SER A 20 -2.60 7.41 13.54
CA SER A 20 -2.86 7.46 12.10
C SER A 20 -1.71 6.82 11.32
N PHE A 21 -1.99 6.46 10.07
CA PHE A 21 -0.97 6.12 9.08
C PHE A 21 -1.09 7.01 7.85
N HIS A 22 0.03 7.23 7.18
CA HIS A 22 0.11 7.79 5.83
C HIS A 22 0.84 6.79 4.95
N LEU A 23 0.20 6.35 3.86
CA LEU A 23 0.75 5.44 2.88
C LEU A 23 0.97 6.22 1.58
N SER A 24 2.16 6.12 0.98
CA SER A 24 2.45 6.71 -0.31
C SER A 24 3.36 5.83 -1.16
N ALA A 25 3.26 5.99 -2.49
CA ALA A 25 4.11 5.33 -3.46
C ALA A 25 4.08 6.06 -4.80
N TRP A 26 5.09 5.83 -5.62
CA TRP A 26 5.06 6.16 -7.05
C TRP A 26 4.71 4.89 -7.82
N LEU A 27 3.58 4.91 -8.54
CA LEU A 27 3.08 3.78 -9.32
C LEU A 27 3.12 4.12 -10.80
N GLY A 28 3.59 3.22 -11.63
CA GLY A 28 3.85 3.51 -13.04
C GLY A 28 3.76 2.28 -13.93
N GLY A 29 4.15 2.48 -15.18
CA GLY A 29 4.31 1.40 -16.14
C GLY A 29 4.84 1.88 -17.48
N TRP A 30 4.84 0.99 -18.47
CA TRP A 30 5.37 1.25 -19.81
C TRP A 30 4.31 1.71 -20.81
N THR A 31 4.61 2.75 -21.59
CA THR A 31 3.85 3.22 -22.76
C THR A 31 2.32 3.12 -22.60
N ASN A 32 1.65 2.36 -23.45
CA ASN A 32 0.20 2.15 -23.46
C ASN A 32 -0.23 0.79 -22.90
N GLN A 33 0.65 0.09 -22.17
CA GLN A 33 0.32 -1.19 -21.53
C GLN A 33 -0.39 -0.98 -20.20
N ASP A 34 -1.40 -1.81 -19.93
CA ASP A 34 -2.18 -1.77 -18.68
C ASP A 34 -1.56 -2.60 -17.55
N ASP A 35 -0.40 -3.21 -17.78
CA ASP A 35 0.44 -3.76 -16.73
C ASP A 35 0.61 -2.73 -15.61
N SER A 36 0.37 -3.16 -14.38
CA SER A 36 0.16 -2.24 -13.27
C SER A 36 0.78 -2.72 -11.97
N ALA A 37 1.02 -1.75 -11.10
CA ALA A 37 1.46 -1.98 -9.74
C ALA A 37 0.43 -1.44 -8.74
N GLU A 38 0.30 -2.15 -7.63
CA GLU A 38 -0.45 -1.76 -6.44
C GLU A 38 0.39 -1.97 -5.19
N VAL A 39 0.19 -1.10 -4.19
CA VAL A 39 0.64 -1.36 -2.82
C VAL A 39 -0.55 -1.34 -1.88
N SER A 40 -0.62 -2.33 -1.00
CA SER A 40 -1.67 -2.44 0.00
C SER A 40 -1.12 -2.64 1.41
N VAL A 41 -1.90 -2.25 2.40
CA VAL A 41 -1.62 -2.45 3.82
C VAL A 41 -2.81 -3.19 4.44
N ASP A 42 -2.54 -4.36 5.01
CA ASP A 42 -3.47 -5.10 5.88
C ASP A 42 -3.11 -4.87 7.35
N PHE A 43 -4.13 -4.76 8.20
CA PHE A 43 -3.98 -4.55 9.64
C PHE A 43 -4.39 -5.80 10.40
N LEU A 44 -3.45 -6.43 11.10
CA LEU A 44 -3.67 -7.71 11.77
C LEU A 44 -3.47 -7.62 13.28
N ASN A 45 -4.21 -8.40 14.05
CA ASN A 45 -4.00 -8.58 15.50
C ASN A 45 -2.90 -9.61 15.81
N TYR A 46 -2.67 -9.91 17.10
CA TYR A 46 -1.71 -10.92 17.55
C TYR A 46 -1.95 -12.34 17.02
N ALA A 47 -3.19 -12.66 16.65
CA ALA A 47 -3.55 -13.95 16.05
C ALA A 47 -3.44 -13.94 14.52
N TYR A 48 -2.84 -12.90 13.93
CA TYR A 48 -2.76 -12.67 12.48
C TYR A 48 -4.13 -12.58 11.79
N GLN A 49 -5.17 -12.18 12.51
CA GLN A 49 -6.50 -11.95 11.96
C GLN A 49 -6.68 -10.47 11.60
N SER A 50 -7.35 -10.20 10.48
CA SER A 50 -7.63 -8.82 10.07
C SER A 50 -8.57 -8.12 11.06
N VAL A 51 -8.19 -6.90 11.46
CA VAL A 51 -8.95 -6.06 12.41
C VAL A 51 -9.48 -4.77 11.78
N GLY A 52 -9.39 -4.64 10.46
CA GLY A 52 -9.94 -3.49 9.74
C GLY A 52 -9.94 -3.68 8.23
N HIS A 53 -10.23 -2.61 7.52
CA HIS A 53 -10.21 -2.62 6.06
C HIS A 53 -8.78 -2.49 5.55
N ARG A 54 -8.44 -3.33 4.55
CA ARG A 54 -7.24 -3.15 3.74
C ARG A 54 -7.26 -1.77 3.10
N THR A 55 -6.12 -1.10 3.11
CA THR A 55 -5.91 0.15 2.37
C THR A 55 -5.03 -0.12 1.16
N THR A 56 -5.40 0.37 -0.03
CA THR A 56 -4.66 0.13 -1.28
C THR A 56 -4.40 1.44 -2.03
N LEU A 57 -3.22 1.56 -2.60
CA LEU A 57 -2.90 2.53 -3.65
C LEU A 57 -2.75 1.80 -4.98
N GLY A 58 -3.41 2.33 -6.00
CA GLY A 58 -3.44 1.73 -7.33
C GLY A 58 -4.72 0.90 -7.60
N PRO A 59 -4.78 0.24 -8.76
CA PRO A 59 -3.72 0.18 -9.77
C PRO A 59 -3.55 1.54 -10.46
N VAL A 60 -2.38 1.74 -11.09
CA VAL A 60 -2.18 2.81 -12.09
C VAL A 60 -2.11 2.16 -13.46
N LEU A 61 -3.09 2.45 -14.31
CA LEU A 61 -3.23 1.88 -15.66
C LEU A 61 -2.65 2.82 -16.72
N ALA A 62 -2.61 2.39 -17.99
CA ALA A 62 -2.10 3.22 -19.08
C ALA A 62 -2.86 4.55 -19.22
N ALA A 63 -4.19 4.50 -19.04
CA ALA A 63 -5.05 5.68 -19.13
C ALA A 63 -4.71 6.74 -18.06
N ASP A 64 -4.39 6.32 -16.83
CA ASP A 64 -3.97 7.23 -15.76
C ASP A 64 -2.68 7.96 -16.13
N ARG A 65 -1.78 7.28 -16.83
CA ARG A 65 -0.47 7.78 -17.31
C ARG A 65 -0.56 8.58 -18.61
N GLY A 66 -1.75 8.82 -19.13
CA GLY A 66 -1.95 9.44 -20.44
C GLY A 66 -1.29 8.66 -21.59
N PHE A 67 -1.23 7.33 -21.47
CA PHE A 67 -0.61 6.41 -22.43
C PHE A 67 0.90 6.64 -22.65
N THR A 68 1.64 7.08 -21.62
CA THR A 68 3.09 7.31 -21.67
C THR A 68 3.82 6.61 -20.52
N THR A 69 5.07 6.19 -20.75
CA THR A 69 5.93 5.66 -19.67
C THR A 69 6.15 6.74 -18.62
N SER A 70 5.59 6.54 -17.42
CA SER A 70 5.67 7.51 -16.34
C SER A 70 5.30 6.88 -15.00
N PHE A 71 5.70 7.54 -13.93
CA PHE A 71 5.19 7.30 -12.58
C PHE A 71 4.17 8.36 -12.20
N ILE A 72 3.18 7.96 -11.43
CA ILE A 72 2.21 8.84 -10.80
C ILE A 72 2.26 8.62 -9.29
N PHE A 73 2.42 9.72 -8.55
CA PHE A 73 2.36 9.69 -7.10
C PHE A 73 0.94 9.38 -6.63
N ARG A 74 0.84 8.43 -5.70
CA ARG A 74 -0.39 8.07 -4.99
C ARG A 74 -0.12 8.13 -3.50
N GLN A 75 -1.12 8.59 -2.75
CA GLN A 75 -1.07 8.62 -1.30
C GLN A 75 -2.46 8.51 -0.70
N THR A 76 -2.52 8.04 0.54
CA THR A 76 -3.73 7.99 1.34
C THR A 76 -3.37 8.05 2.83
N SER A 77 -4.33 8.38 3.67
CA SER A 77 -4.15 8.40 5.12
C SER A 77 -5.39 7.87 5.81
N GLY A 78 -5.21 7.34 7.01
CA GLY A 78 -6.32 6.82 7.81
C GLY A 78 -5.90 6.57 9.25
N MET A 79 -6.86 6.15 10.07
CA MET A 79 -6.57 5.67 11.42
C MET A 79 -6.14 4.21 11.37
N ILE A 80 -5.17 3.83 12.20
CA ILE A 80 -4.87 2.42 12.43
C ILE A 80 -6.01 1.83 13.27
N PRO A 81 -6.63 0.71 12.82
CA PRO A 81 -7.66 0.05 13.62
C PRO A 81 -7.14 -0.34 15.00
N ILE A 82 -7.97 -0.15 16.04
CA ILE A 82 -7.67 -0.64 17.39
C ILE A 82 -7.37 -2.14 17.35
N ASN A 83 -6.53 -2.63 18.27
CA ASN A 83 -6.03 -4.02 18.29
C ASN A 83 -5.07 -4.42 17.16
N THR A 84 -4.64 -3.50 16.29
CA THR A 84 -3.58 -3.79 15.31
C THR A 84 -2.25 -4.06 16.00
N ARG A 85 -1.54 -5.08 15.57
CA ARG A 85 -0.19 -5.49 16.01
C ARG A 85 0.77 -5.69 14.86
N TYR A 86 0.27 -6.04 13.69
CA TYR A 86 1.08 -6.14 12.48
C TYR A 86 0.45 -5.33 11.36
N MET A 87 1.28 -4.66 10.58
CA MET A 87 0.92 -4.20 9.24
C MET A 87 1.62 -5.05 8.21
N ILE A 88 0.88 -5.60 7.26
CA ILE A 88 1.46 -6.30 6.11
C ILE A 88 1.38 -5.38 4.91
N VAL A 89 2.53 -4.87 4.48
CA VAL A 89 2.65 -4.09 3.25
C VAL A 89 2.86 -5.06 2.10
N THR A 90 1.97 -5.08 1.12
CA THR A 90 2.03 -6.01 -0.02
C THR A 90 2.09 -5.25 -1.33
N ILE A 91 3.10 -5.58 -2.14
CA ILE A 91 3.22 -5.16 -3.53
C ILE A 91 2.63 -6.25 -4.43
N THR A 92 1.70 -5.84 -5.28
CA THR A 92 1.11 -6.66 -6.34
C THR A 92 1.46 -6.04 -7.68
N LEU A 93 2.09 -6.82 -8.56
CA LEU A 93 2.31 -6.47 -9.95
C LEU A 93 1.45 -7.36 -10.82
N THR A 94 0.63 -6.78 -11.69
CA THR A 94 -0.33 -7.50 -12.52
C THR A 94 0.00 -7.26 -13.98
N SER A 95 0.21 -8.34 -14.74
CA SER A 95 0.36 -8.26 -16.20
C SER A 95 -0.97 -8.57 -16.87
N TYR A 96 -1.38 -7.74 -17.83
CA TYR A 96 -2.68 -7.82 -18.50
C TYR A 96 -2.58 -8.35 -19.93
N ALA A 97 -1.45 -8.18 -20.63
CA ALA A 97 -1.18 -8.81 -21.91
C ALA A 97 0.30 -8.67 -22.31
N GLY A 98 0.86 -9.68 -23.00
CA GLY A 98 2.18 -9.58 -23.63
C GLY A 98 3.26 -10.42 -22.95
N GLY A 99 4.50 -9.90 -22.96
CA GLY A 99 5.73 -10.55 -22.50
C GLY A 99 6.06 -10.27 -21.04
N ASP A 100 6.99 -9.35 -20.79
CA ASP A 100 7.40 -8.95 -19.44
C ASP A 100 6.27 -8.22 -18.69
N ASN A 101 6.31 -8.26 -17.35
CA ASN A 101 5.41 -7.45 -16.53
C ASN A 101 5.97 -6.04 -16.39
N ASP A 102 5.33 -5.08 -17.04
CA ASP A 102 5.74 -3.68 -17.09
C ASP A 102 5.05 -2.79 -16.02
N GLY A 103 4.56 -3.39 -14.93
CA GLY A 103 4.07 -2.65 -13.76
C GLY A 103 5.23 -2.14 -12.90
N TYR A 104 5.34 -0.82 -12.71
CA TYR A 104 6.44 -0.19 -11.97
C TYR A 104 5.99 0.38 -10.63
N ILE A 105 6.82 0.23 -9.61
CA ILE A 105 6.59 0.81 -8.28
C ILE A 105 7.92 1.25 -7.66
N ASP A 106 7.91 2.43 -7.05
CA ASP A 106 9.08 2.96 -6.34
C ASP A 106 8.66 3.83 -5.14
N ASN A 107 9.61 4.09 -4.23
CA ASN A 107 9.49 5.00 -3.08
C ASN A 107 8.23 4.76 -2.24
N ILE A 108 7.97 3.50 -1.89
CA ILE A 108 6.89 3.12 -0.97
C ILE A 108 7.26 3.64 0.43
N SER A 109 6.38 4.45 1.03
CA SER A 109 6.51 4.93 2.40
C SER A 109 5.24 4.62 3.20
N VAL A 110 5.41 4.15 4.43
CA VAL A 110 4.36 4.08 5.45
C VAL A 110 4.85 4.79 6.70
N GLU A 111 4.15 5.85 7.08
CA GLU A 111 4.50 6.71 8.20
C GLU A 111 3.40 6.66 9.26
N LEU A 112 3.80 6.63 10.53
CA LEU A 112 2.87 6.64 11.66
C LEU A 112 2.79 8.04 12.26
N GLY A 113 1.57 8.50 12.53
CA GLY A 113 1.29 9.78 13.18
C GLY A 113 0.54 9.59 14.50
N ARG A 114 0.76 10.51 15.45
CA ARG A 114 -0.15 10.70 16.58
C ARG A 114 -1.13 11.80 16.23
N THR A 115 -2.40 11.57 16.52
CA THR A 115 -3.47 12.58 16.44
C THR A 115 -3.61 13.34 17.75
#